data_AF-A0A932Y535-F1
#
_entry.id   AF-A0A932Y535-F1
#
_cell.length_a   1.000
_cell.length_b   1.000
_cell.length_c   1.000
_cell.angle_alpha   90.00
_cell.angle_beta   90.00
_cell.angle_gamma   90.00
#
_symmetry.space_group_name_H-M   'P 1'
#
loop_
_entity.id
_entity.type
_entity.pdbx_description
1 polymer ?
#
loop_
_entity_poly.entity_id
_entity_poly.type
_entity_poly.pdbx_seq_one_letter_code
_entity_poly.pdbx_strand_id
1 'polypeptide(L)'
;MLQNNIEKEVIAVILKVKPNLQDVSGEASFIEDLGFDSMQLVALAAALEKKWNQSLPLPLWLEKNKNRRLTVGSLVSFLKETLK
;
A
#
# COMPACT_ATOMS: atom_id res chain seq x y z
N MET A 1 0.29 -5.82 -21.80
CA MET A 1 0.32 -6.80 -20.68
C MET A 1 0.81 -6.17 -19.37
N LEU A 2 0.24 -5.04 -18.94
CA LEU A 2 0.74 -4.27 -17.77
C LEU A 2 -0.32 -4.01 -16.68
N GLN A 3 -1.60 -4.27 -16.95
CA GLN A 3 -2.70 -4.00 -16.00
C GLN A 3 -2.91 -5.11 -14.96
N ASN A 4 -2.25 -6.27 -15.11
CA ASN A 4 -2.73 -7.51 -14.50
C ASN A 4 -2.06 -7.97 -13.21
N ASN A 5 -1.34 -7.11 -12.44
CA ASN A 5 -1.33 -7.31 -10.98
C ASN A 5 -0.75 -6.19 -10.07
N ILE A 6 -1.21 -4.94 -10.16
CA ILE A 6 -0.83 -3.91 -9.15
C ILE A 6 -1.07 -4.41 -7.72
N GLU A 7 -2.11 -5.22 -7.51
CA GLU A 7 -2.38 -5.84 -6.21
C GLU A 7 -1.29 -6.80 -5.74
N LYS A 8 -0.87 -7.80 -6.53
CA LYS A 8 0.28 -8.66 -6.15
C LYS A 8 1.55 -7.84 -5.98
N GLU A 9 1.76 -6.82 -6.80
CA GLU A 9 2.92 -5.95 -6.68
C GLU A 9 2.91 -5.17 -5.35
N VAL A 10 1.74 -4.68 -4.92
CA VAL A 10 1.54 -4.03 -3.61
C VAL A 10 1.76 -5.04 -2.49
N ILE A 11 1.14 -6.22 -2.55
CA ILE A 11 1.31 -7.29 -1.55
C ILE A 11 2.79 -7.67 -1.41
N ALA A 12 3.52 -7.80 -2.52
CA ALA A 12 4.94 -8.09 -2.48
C ALA A 12 5.77 -6.98 -1.80
N VAL A 13 5.37 -5.70 -1.91
CA VAL A 13 6.02 -4.61 -1.17
C VAL A 13 5.65 -4.65 0.31
N ILE A 14 4.38 -4.90 0.63
CA ILE A 14 3.90 -5.06 2.01
C ILE A 14 4.72 -6.14 2.73
N LEU A 15 4.91 -7.30 2.10
CA LEU A 15 5.70 -8.40 2.66
C LEU A 15 7.20 -8.08 2.77
N LYS A 16 7.75 -7.17 1.96
CA LYS A 16 9.13 -6.70 2.15
C LYS A 16 9.30 -5.81 3.37
N VAL A 17 8.30 -4.98 3.68
CA VAL A 17 8.30 -4.11 4.86
C VAL A 17 7.97 -4.90 6.13
N LYS A 18 7.05 -5.86 6.02
CA LYS A 18 6.59 -6.68 7.14
C LYS A 18 6.47 -8.16 6.72
N PRO A 19 7.58 -8.93 6.79
CA PRO A 19 7.65 -10.29 6.23
C PRO A 19 6.85 -11.35 6.99
N ASN A 20 6.41 -11.05 8.21
CA ASN A 20 5.69 -12.01 9.06
C ASN A 20 4.17 -11.99 8.88
N LEU A 21 3.66 -11.22 7.90
CA LEU A 21 2.23 -11.18 7.61
C LEU A 21 1.79 -12.44 6.89
N GLN A 22 0.62 -12.95 7.29
CA GLN A 22 -0.09 -14.03 6.62
C GLN A 22 -1.45 -13.47 6.14
N ASP A 23 -1.95 -13.99 5.01
CA ASP A 23 -3.26 -13.62 4.45
C ASP A 23 -3.50 -12.11 4.25
N VAL A 24 -2.60 -11.45 3.52
CA VAL A 24 -2.79 -10.05 3.11
C VAL A 24 -3.92 -9.97 2.07
N SER A 25 -5.11 -9.55 2.48
CA SER A 25 -6.27 -9.35 1.63
C SER A 25 -6.49 -7.87 1.28
N GLY A 26 -7.23 -7.59 0.20
CA GLY A 26 -7.60 -6.23 -0.18
C GLY A 26 -8.45 -5.49 0.86
N GLU A 27 -9.19 -6.21 1.71
CA GLU A 27 -10.03 -5.60 2.75
C GLU A 27 -9.27 -5.35 4.06
N ALA A 28 -8.07 -5.92 4.22
CA ALA A 28 -7.26 -5.77 5.40
C ALA A 28 -6.83 -4.31 5.61
N SER A 29 -7.11 -3.81 6.81
CA SER A 29 -6.61 -2.55 7.34
C SER A 29 -5.12 -2.66 7.64
N PHE A 30 -4.33 -1.74 7.12
CA PHE A 30 -2.90 -1.65 7.43
C PHE A 30 -2.67 -1.55 8.93
N ILE A 31 -3.48 -0.79 9.66
CA ILE A 31 -3.29 -0.54 11.09
C ILE A 31 -3.95 -1.63 11.92
N GLU A 32 -5.23 -1.91 11.69
CA GLU A 32 -6.01 -2.80 12.59
C GLU A 32 -5.75 -4.28 12.33
N ASP A 33 -5.61 -4.70 11.06
CA ASP A 33 -5.48 -6.12 10.70
C ASP A 33 -4.01 -6.51 10.48
N LEU A 34 -3.23 -5.66 9.81
CA LEU A 34 -1.81 -5.92 9.52
C LEU A 34 -0.85 -5.34 10.57
N GLY A 35 -1.36 -4.55 11.52
CA GLY A 35 -0.57 -4.00 12.62
C GLY A 35 0.59 -3.10 12.20
N PHE A 36 0.43 -2.30 11.13
CA PHE A 36 1.43 -1.31 10.71
C PHE A 36 1.46 -0.15 11.70
N ASP A 37 2.67 0.20 12.13
CA ASP A 37 2.94 1.47 12.81
C ASP A 37 3.24 2.61 11.82
N SER A 38 3.37 3.83 12.35
CA SER A 38 3.64 5.03 11.55
C SER A 38 4.97 4.96 10.78
N MET A 39 6.01 4.34 11.35
CA MET A 39 7.31 4.17 10.66
C MET A 39 7.20 3.15 9.53
N GLN A 40 6.45 2.06 9.75
CA GLN A 40 6.18 1.04 8.73
C GLN A 40 5.36 1.59 7.57
N LEU A 41 4.39 2.48 7.83
CA LEU A 41 3.63 3.17 6.77
C LEU A 41 4.53 4.09 5.93
N VAL A 42 5.46 4.81 6.55
CA VAL A 42 6.45 5.64 5.84
C VAL A 42 7.40 4.77 5.02
N ALA A 43 7.88 3.66 5.58
CA ALA A 43 8.74 2.70 4.88
C ALA A 43 8.02 2.05 3.68
N LEU A 44 6.75 1.70 3.85
CA LEU A 44 5.88 1.24 2.77
C LEU A 44 5.78 2.28 1.66
N ALA A 45 5.56 3.55 2.00
CA ALA A 45 5.46 4.60 1.02
C ALA A 45 6.74 4.75 0.18
N ALA A 46 7.89 4.83 0.85
CA ALA A 46 9.18 4.90 0.18
C ALA A 46 9.46 3.67 -0.70
N ALA A 47 9.07 2.47 -0.25
CA ALA A 47 9.27 1.24 -1.01
C ALA A 47 8.39 1.17 -2.27
N LEU A 48 7.16 1.71 -2.22
CA LEU A 48 6.28 1.83 -3.39
C LEU A 48 6.84 2.83 -4.40
N GLU A 49 7.25 4.02 -3.96
CA GLU A 49 7.87 5.03 -4.86
C GLU A 49 9.12 4.48 -5.55
N LYS A 50 9.99 3.82 -4.79
CA LYS A 50 11.19 3.17 -5.34
C LYS A 50 10.84 2.09 -6.36
N LYS A 51 9.75 1.35 -6.15
CA LYS A 51 9.33 0.25 -7.03
C LYS A 51 8.91 0.73 -8.42
N TRP A 52 8.15 1.82 -8.49
CA TRP A 52 7.71 2.40 -9.77
C TRP A 52 8.59 3.55 -10.26
N ASN A 53 9.71 3.81 -9.57
CA ASN A 53 10.66 4.87 -9.88
C ASN A 53 9.99 6.23 -10.13
N GLN A 54 8.99 6.55 -9.31
CA GLN A 54 8.21 7.79 -9.41
C GLN A 54 7.81 8.26 -8.02
N SER A 55 7.65 9.57 -7.86
CA SER A 55 7.04 10.11 -6.65
C SER A 55 5.53 9.89 -6.69
N LEU A 56 5.00 9.28 -5.64
CA LEU A 56 3.59 8.98 -5.50
C LEU A 56 3.00 9.90 -4.43
N PRO A 57 1.79 10.45 -4.63
CA PRO A 57 1.14 11.29 -3.62
C PRO A 57 0.59 10.46 -2.43
N LEU A 58 1.40 9.54 -1.89
CA LEU A 58 1.05 8.69 -0.76
C LEU A 58 0.77 9.46 0.53
N PRO A 59 1.43 10.60 0.83
CA PRO A 59 0.99 11.45 1.94
C PRO A 59 -0.46 11.91 1.79
N LEU A 60 -0.87 12.31 0.58
CA LEU A 60 -2.26 12.70 0.30
C LEU A 60 -3.22 11.50 0.43
N TRP A 61 -2.79 10.30 0.03
CA TRP A 61 -3.57 9.08 0.23
C TRP A 61 -3.75 8.75 1.71
N LEU A 62 -2.68 8.86 2.52
CA LEU A 62 -2.73 8.66 3.98
C LEU A 62 -3.68 9.67 4.63
N GLU A 63 -3.62 10.94 4.26
CA GLU A 63 -4.52 11.96 4.80
C GLU A 63 -5.98 11.73 4.41
N LYS A 64 -6.26 11.43 3.13
CA LYS A 64 -7.62 11.15 2.63
C LYS A 64 -8.25 9.94 3.30
N ASN A 65 -7.44 8.97 3.71
CA ASN A 65 -7.89 7.75 4.35
C ASN A 65 -7.67 7.74 5.87
N LYS A 66 -7.17 8.82 6.49
CA LYS A 66 -6.96 8.90 7.94
C LYS A 66 -8.26 8.72 8.75
N ASN A 67 -9.38 9.16 8.18
CA ASN A 67 -10.72 9.05 8.77
C ASN A 67 -11.52 7.86 8.20
N ARG A 68 -10.87 7.04 7.37
CA ARG A 68 -11.45 5.82 6.78
C ARG A 68 -10.58 4.64 7.22
N ARG A 69 -11.06 3.42 6.99
CA ARG A 69 -10.22 2.23 7.17
C ARG A 69 -9.12 2.26 6.11
N LEU A 70 -7.87 2.35 6.54
CA LEU A 70 -6.71 2.40 5.65
C LEU A 70 -6.44 0.99 5.12
N THR A 71 -7.09 0.57 4.03
CA THR A 71 -7.00 -0.83 3.55
C THR A 71 -6.03 -1.02 2.38
N VAL A 72 -5.57 -2.26 2.19
CA VAL A 72 -4.74 -2.64 1.02
C VAL A 72 -5.46 -2.31 -0.29
N GLY A 73 -6.76 -2.56 -0.38
CA GLY A 73 -7.58 -2.31 -1.55
C GLY A 73 -7.74 -0.82 -1.87
N SER A 74 -7.78 0.04 -0.85
CA SER A 74 -7.82 1.49 -1.07
C SER A 74 -6.48 2.01 -1.61
N LEU A 75 -5.35 1.43 -1.17
CA LEU A 75 -4.03 1.70 -1.73
C LEU A 75 -3.94 1.22 -3.19
N VAL A 76 -4.37 -0.01 -3.46
CA VAL A 76 -4.36 -0.58 -4.82
C VAL A 76 -5.19 0.27 -5.78
N SER A 77 -6.38 0.71 -5.35
CA SER A 77 -7.25 1.58 -6.15
C SER A 77 -6.56 2.91 -6.46
N PHE A 78 -5.99 3.56 -5.44
CA PHE A 78 -5.24 4.81 -5.60
C PHE A 78 -4.06 4.67 -6.57
N LEU A 79 -3.29 3.59 -6.45
CA LEU A 79 -2.16 3.32 -7.34
C LEU A 79 -2.61 3.01 -8.76
N LYS A 80 -3.72 2.29 -8.97
CA LYS A 80 -4.31 2.07 -10.30
C LYS A 80 -4.69 3.38 -10.98
N GLU A 81 -5.19 4.35 -10.23
CA GLU A 81 -5.54 5.67 -10.77
C GLU A 81 -4.33 6.54 -11.06
N THR A 82 -3.27 6.42 -10.25
CA THR A 82 -2.05 7.23 -10.32
C THR A 82 -1.08 6.71 -11.39
N LEU A 83 -0.89 5.40 -11.49
CA LEU A 83 0.10 4.73 -12.35
C LEU A 83 -0.40 4.51 -13.80
N LYS A 84 -1.29 5.36 -14.29
CA LYS A 84 -1.88 5.23 -15.65
C LYS A 84 -0.87 5.33 -16.77
#